data_AF-A0A1H1RIK8-F1
#
_entry.id   AF-A0A1H1RIK8-F1
#
_cell.length_a   1.000
_cell.length_b   1.000
_cell.length_c   1.000
_cell.angle_alpha   90.00
_cell.angle_beta   90.00
_cell.angle_gamma   90.00
#
_symmetry.space_group_name_H-M   'P 1'
#
loop_
_entity.id
_entity.type
_entity.pdbx_description
1 polymer ?
#
loop_
_entity_poly.entity_id
_entity_poly.type
_entity_poly.pdbx_seq_one_letter_code
_entity_poly.pdbx_strand_id
1 'polypeptide(L)'
;MKFKKIHFTLIFFAILPFLNFIHFDDYCFGIADLLIIGGLTIMFFISFLVITFYDLYNLSIRKLRFNFLPLLIVLIFSVSLFIGVKYQGKHFLKNITKSYKNEVGEEATSKILLFTDKTFEFQQVDENEVCYKKGTYYFKNDSLFLEKNDKSVKDVVFDSIYYFSYKENLLIPINKTLPNFKTNK
;
A
#
# COMPACT_ATOMS: atom_id res chain seq x y z
N MET A 1 12.40 -30.04 15.91
CA MET A 1 12.90 -29.87 14.54
C MET A 1 14.17 -29.02 14.58
N LYS A 2 15.32 -29.52 14.10
CA LYS A 2 16.51 -28.67 13.98
C LYS A 2 16.31 -27.76 12.76
N PHE A 3 16.12 -26.46 12.99
CA PHE A 3 16.07 -25.45 11.94
C PHE A 3 17.40 -25.49 11.16
N LYS A 4 17.39 -26.06 9.95
CA LYS A 4 18.57 -26.06 9.07
C LYS A 4 18.72 -24.68 8.45
N LYS A 5 19.96 -24.22 8.23
CA LYS A 5 20.29 -22.95 7.53
C LYS A 5 19.46 -22.73 6.25
N ILE A 6 19.11 -23.80 5.55
CA ILE A 6 18.28 -23.79 4.34
C ILE A 6 16.88 -23.16 4.56
N HIS A 7 16.27 -23.32 5.74
CA HIS A 7 14.96 -22.73 6.06
C HIS A 7 15.06 -21.23 6.32
N PHE A 8 16.22 -20.74 6.76
CA PHE A 8 16.44 -19.31 6.96
C PHE A 8 16.41 -18.56 5.62
N THR A 9 17.02 -19.13 4.58
CA THR A 9 16.96 -18.59 3.21
C THR A 9 15.53 -18.50 2.70
N LEU A 10 14.71 -19.52 2.94
CA LEU A 10 13.30 -19.52 2.53
C LEU A 10 12.49 -18.43 3.25
N ILE A 11 12.69 -18.27 4.56
CA ILE A 11 12.04 -17.22 5.34
C ILE A 11 12.50 -15.83 4.89
N PHE A 12 13.79 -15.66 4.62
CA PHE A 12 14.34 -14.40 4.12
C PHE A 12 13.67 -13.97 2.81
N PHE A 13 13.58 -14.87 1.82
CA PHE A 13 12.89 -14.58 0.56
C PHE A 13 11.37 -14.46 0.72
N ALA A 14 10.77 -15.11 1.72
CA ALA A 14 9.35 -14.94 2.02
C ALA A 14 9.04 -13.53 2.55
N ILE A 15 9.93 -12.92 3.34
CA ILE A 15 9.70 -11.60 3.96
C ILE A 15 9.98 -10.46 2.97
N LEU A 16 10.95 -10.63 2.08
CA LEU A 16 11.46 -9.58 1.18
C LEU A 16 10.37 -8.86 0.36
N PRO A 17 9.40 -9.54 -0.28
CA PRO A 17 8.30 -8.88 -0.99
C PRO A 17 7.49 -7.94 -0.10
N PHE A 18 7.33 -8.27 1.18
CA PHE A 18 6.49 -7.51 2.11
C PHE A 18 7.08 -6.16 2.50
N LEU A 19 8.40 -5.98 2.35
CA LEU A 19 9.06 -4.70 2.61
C LEU A 19 8.58 -3.61 1.63
N ASN A 20 8.17 -3.98 0.41
CA ASN A 20 7.62 -3.05 -0.57
C ASN A 20 6.15 -2.68 -0.32
N PHE A 21 5.50 -3.21 0.72
CA PHE A 21 4.13 -2.78 1.07
C PHE A 21 4.11 -1.73 2.19
N ILE A 22 5.20 -1.57 2.94
CA ILE A 22 5.25 -0.71 4.12
C ILE A 22 5.79 0.67 3.74
N HIS A 23 4.89 1.64 3.68
CA HIS A 23 5.23 3.03 3.35
C HIS A 23 4.77 3.96 4.47
N PHE A 24 5.73 4.60 5.14
CA PHE A 24 5.44 5.59 6.18
C PHE A 24 5.21 6.99 5.58
N ASP A 25 5.99 7.34 4.57
CA ASP A 25 5.96 8.63 3.90
C ASP A 25 5.10 8.61 2.63
N ASP A 26 5.23 9.68 1.85
CA ASP A 26 4.68 9.80 0.50
C ASP A 26 5.25 8.69 -0.39
N TYR A 27 4.38 8.03 -1.15
CA TYR A 27 4.80 6.92 -2.01
C TYR A 27 3.90 6.83 -3.23
N CYS A 28 4.47 6.39 -4.34
CA CYS A 28 3.73 5.95 -5.50
C CYS A 28 3.84 4.44 -5.58
N PHE A 29 2.73 3.80 -5.92
CA PHE A 29 2.71 2.38 -6.14
C PHE A 29 2.11 2.08 -7.51
N GLY A 30 2.87 1.36 -8.32
CA GLY A 30 2.45 1.04 -9.67
C GLY A 30 2.99 -0.27 -10.19
N ILE A 31 3.10 -0.33 -11.51
CA ILE A 31 3.58 -1.51 -12.23
C ILE A 31 5.01 -1.87 -11.80
N ALA A 32 5.87 -0.87 -11.54
CA ALA A 32 7.25 -1.11 -11.13
C ALA A 32 7.33 -1.88 -9.80
N ASP A 33 6.56 -1.50 -8.78
CA ASP A 33 6.52 -2.18 -7.49
C ASP A 33 5.97 -3.59 -7.61
N LEU A 34 4.92 -3.78 -8.42
CA LEU A 34 4.37 -5.10 -8.71
C LEU A 34 5.39 -6.01 -9.41
N LEU A 35 6.22 -5.48 -10.30
CA LEU A 35 7.30 -6.23 -10.95
C LEU A 35 8.37 -6.65 -9.93
N ILE A 36 8.75 -5.76 -9.01
CA ILE A 36 9.72 -6.08 -7.94
C ILE A 36 9.15 -7.18 -7.03
N ILE A 37 7.89 -7.04 -6.57
CA ILE A 37 7.20 -8.03 -5.75
C ILE A 37 7.09 -9.37 -6.49
N GLY A 38 6.75 -9.34 -7.79
CA GLY A 38 6.68 -10.53 -8.64
C GLY A 38 8.02 -11.24 -8.78
N GLY A 39 9.09 -10.48 -9.06
CA GLY A 39 10.45 -11.02 -9.15
C GLY A 39 10.92 -11.68 -7.87
N LEU A 40 10.67 -11.04 -6.71
CA LEU A 40 10.99 -11.62 -5.40
C LEU A 40 10.15 -12.87 -5.09
N THR A 41 8.88 -12.88 -5.51
CA THR A 41 8.00 -14.05 -5.38
C THR A 41 8.50 -15.24 -6.19
N ILE A 42 9.03 -15.01 -7.40
CA ILE A 42 9.66 -16.05 -8.21
C ILE A 42 10.91 -16.62 -7.50
N MET A 43 11.77 -15.76 -6.94
CA MET A 43 12.96 -16.20 -6.19
C MET A 43 12.61 -17.02 -4.95
N PHE A 44 11.53 -16.63 -4.24
CA PHE A 44 10.97 -17.42 -3.16
C PHE A 44 10.50 -18.81 -3.65
N PHE A 45 9.76 -18.88 -4.75
CA PHE A 45 9.28 -20.14 -5.32
C PHE A 45 10.41 -21.07 -5.76
N ILE A 46 11.47 -20.54 -6.40
CA ILE A 46 12.65 -21.31 -6.77
C ILE A 46 13.31 -21.91 -5.51
N SER A 47 13.48 -21.10 -4.47
CA SER A 47 14.04 -21.55 -3.19
C SER A 47 13.18 -22.64 -2.54
N PHE A 48 11.87 -22.48 -2.56
CA PHE A 48 10.92 -23.49 -2.08
C PHE A 48 11.03 -24.82 -2.84
N LEU A 49 11.11 -24.77 -4.17
CA LEU A 49 11.25 -25.96 -5.01
C LEU A 49 12.54 -26.72 -4.69
N VAL A 50 13.67 -26.02 -4.61
CA VAL A 50 14.97 -26.63 -4.28
C VAL A 50 14.92 -27.36 -2.93
N ILE A 51 14.32 -26.72 -1.91
CA ILE A 51 14.18 -27.33 -0.57
C ILE A 51 13.24 -28.53 -0.61
N THR A 52 12.11 -28.41 -1.33
CA THR A 52 11.12 -29.47 -1.43
C THR A 52 11.68 -30.69 -2.15
N PHE A 53 12.40 -30.51 -3.26
CA PHE A 53 13.08 -31.61 -3.95
C PHE A 53 14.16 -32.25 -3.09
N TYR A 54 14.93 -31.46 -2.33
CA TYR A 54 15.91 -31.99 -1.39
C TYR A 54 15.26 -32.83 -0.28
N ASP A 55 14.13 -32.37 0.27
CA ASP A 55 13.40 -33.11 1.30
C ASP A 55 12.72 -34.37 0.71
N LEU A 56 12.17 -34.31 -0.50
CA LEU A 56 11.64 -35.48 -1.23
C LEU A 56 12.73 -36.51 -1.55
N TYR A 57 13.92 -36.06 -1.95
CA TYR A 57 15.07 -36.92 -2.20
C TYR A 57 15.50 -37.66 -0.93
N ASN A 58 15.58 -36.94 0.20
CA ASN A 58 15.89 -37.54 1.50
C ASN A 58 14.79 -38.49 2.00
N LEU A 59 13.52 -38.20 1.74
CA LEU A 59 12.41 -39.11 2.03
C LEU A 59 12.54 -40.41 1.21
N SER A 60 12.76 -40.28 -0.09
CA SER A 60 12.85 -41.41 -1.02
C SER A 60 14.02 -42.35 -0.69
N ILE A 61 15.22 -41.80 -0.50
CA ILE A 61 16.43 -42.62 -0.29
C ILE A 61 16.66 -42.98 1.17
N ARG A 62 16.51 -42.01 2.08
CA ARG A 62 16.86 -42.20 3.50
C ARG A 62 15.67 -42.63 4.36
N LYS A 63 14.46 -42.77 3.78
CA LYS A 63 13.21 -43.10 4.48
C LYS A 63 12.93 -42.20 5.69
N LEU A 64 13.42 -40.96 5.64
CA LEU A 64 13.20 -39.95 6.68
C LEU A 64 11.78 -39.40 6.55
N ARG A 65 11.13 -39.03 7.66
CA ARG A 65 9.81 -38.39 7.62
C ARG A 65 9.87 -37.08 6.84
N PHE A 66 8.83 -36.84 6.04
CA PHE A 66 8.68 -35.61 5.29
C PHE A 66 8.54 -34.40 6.23
N ASN A 67 9.19 -33.30 5.85
CA ASN A 67 9.18 -32.05 6.60
C ASN A 67 8.13 -31.11 6.02
N PHE A 68 7.02 -30.90 6.74
CA PHE A 68 5.92 -30.05 6.29
C PHE A 68 6.17 -28.54 6.47
N LEU A 69 7.29 -28.14 7.10
CA LEU A 69 7.58 -26.74 7.37
C LEU A 69 7.65 -25.85 6.12
N PRO A 70 8.30 -26.24 5.01
CA PRO A 70 8.32 -25.44 3.78
C PRO A 70 6.92 -25.22 3.19
N LEU A 71 6.05 -26.23 3.23
CA LEU A 71 4.65 -26.12 2.79
C LEU A 71 3.85 -25.17 3.66
N LEU A 72 4.03 -25.21 4.98
CA LEU A 72 3.40 -24.27 5.89
C LEU A 72 3.84 -22.82 5.61
N ILE A 73 5.14 -22.61 5.34
CA ILE A 73 5.68 -21.29 4.98
C ILE A 73 5.06 -20.78 3.68
N VAL A 74 4.95 -21.62 2.65
CA VAL A 74 4.28 -21.23 1.38
C VAL A 74 2.82 -20.90 1.59
N LEU A 75 2.09 -21.66 2.41
CA LEU A 75 0.69 -21.38 2.71
C LEU A 75 0.54 -19.99 3.36
N ILE A 76 1.34 -19.71 4.40
CA ILE A 76 1.32 -18.42 5.09
C ILE A 76 1.72 -17.29 4.14
N PHE A 77 2.77 -17.50 3.34
CA PHE A 77 3.24 -16.53 2.34
C PHE A 77 2.14 -16.19 1.33
N SER A 78 1.51 -17.20 0.73
CA SER A 78 0.47 -17.00 -0.29
C SER A 78 -0.76 -16.26 0.26
N VAL A 79 -1.21 -16.63 1.47
CA VAL A 79 -2.34 -15.92 2.13
C VAL A 79 -1.95 -14.48 2.43
N SER A 80 -0.75 -14.25 2.96
CA SER A 80 -0.27 -12.90 3.30
C SER A 80 -0.10 -12.03 2.06
N LEU A 81 0.44 -12.59 0.98
CA LEU A 81 0.64 -11.89 -0.29
C LEU A 81 -0.71 -11.52 -0.92
N PHE A 82 -1.68 -12.45 -0.91
CA PHE A 82 -3.03 -12.19 -1.38
C PHE A 82 -3.70 -11.04 -0.61
N ILE A 83 -3.58 -11.03 0.72
CA ILE A 83 -4.11 -9.96 1.56
C ILE A 83 -3.39 -8.64 1.24
N GLY A 84 -2.05 -8.66 1.15
CA GLY A 84 -1.22 -7.49 0.88
C GLY A 84 -1.58 -6.82 -0.43
N VAL A 85 -1.75 -7.58 -1.51
CA VAL A 85 -2.13 -7.07 -2.84
C VAL A 85 -3.59 -6.61 -2.85
N LYS A 86 -4.53 -7.42 -2.33
CA LYS A 86 -5.97 -7.11 -2.41
C LYS A 86 -6.39 -5.91 -1.57
N TYR A 87 -5.76 -5.73 -0.41
CA TYR A 87 -6.08 -4.67 0.54
C TYR A 87 -5.03 -3.57 0.59
N GLN A 88 -4.19 -3.51 -0.44
CA GLN A 88 -3.24 -2.44 -0.58
C GLN A 88 -3.92 -1.07 -0.57
N GLY A 89 -3.35 -0.11 0.17
CA GLY A 89 -3.91 1.24 0.29
C GLY A 89 -5.16 1.31 1.19
N LYS A 90 -5.59 0.22 1.83
CA LYS A 90 -6.62 0.30 2.87
C LYS A 90 -6.02 0.57 4.24
N HIS A 91 -6.62 1.50 4.97
CA HIS A 91 -6.21 1.82 6.34
C HIS A 91 -6.88 0.86 7.33
N PHE A 92 -6.11 -0.11 7.82
CA PHE A 92 -6.58 -1.01 8.89
C PHE A 92 -6.48 -0.40 10.28
N LEU A 93 -5.58 0.58 10.47
CA LEU A 93 -5.28 1.19 11.77
C LEU A 93 -5.92 2.57 11.96
N LYS A 94 -6.38 3.22 10.89
CA LYS A 94 -6.90 4.59 10.94
C LYS A 94 -8.37 4.65 10.57
N ASN A 95 -9.15 5.34 11.41
CA ASN A 95 -10.55 5.64 11.13
C ASN A 95 -10.68 6.91 10.29
N ILE A 96 -11.39 6.78 9.17
CA ILE A 96 -11.69 7.89 8.26
C ILE A 96 -12.81 8.74 8.89
N THR A 97 -12.55 10.04 9.05
CA THR A 97 -13.54 11.02 9.53
C THR A 97 -14.31 11.64 8.37
N LYS A 98 -13.61 12.05 7.31
CA LYS A 98 -14.22 12.61 6.10
C LYS A 98 -13.45 12.15 4.87
N SER A 99 -14.17 11.95 3.77
CA SER A 99 -13.61 11.60 2.47
C SER A 99 -14.13 12.56 1.42
N TYR A 100 -13.23 13.03 0.57
CA TYR A 100 -13.55 13.89 -0.55
C TYR A 100 -12.97 13.30 -1.83
N LYS A 101 -13.71 13.37 -2.93
CA LYS A 101 -13.30 12.82 -4.21
C LYS A 101 -13.44 13.87 -5.30
N ASN A 102 -12.50 13.86 -6.25
CA ASN A 102 -12.68 14.47 -7.54
C ASN A 102 -12.98 13.37 -8.55
N GLU A 103 -14.09 13.51 -9.27
CA GLU A 103 -14.54 12.55 -10.28
C GLU A 103 -14.50 13.25 -11.63
N VAL A 104 -13.87 12.59 -12.61
CA VAL A 104 -13.91 12.98 -14.02
C VAL A 104 -14.58 11.82 -14.76
N GLY A 105 -15.87 11.95 -15.06
CA GLY A 105 -16.67 10.82 -15.54
C GLY A 105 -17.08 9.88 -14.41
N GLU A 106 -16.94 8.56 -14.60
CA GLU A 106 -17.30 7.53 -13.62
C GLU A 106 -16.14 7.15 -12.68
N GLU A 107 -14.92 7.62 -12.93
CA GLU A 107 -13.73 7.26 -12.16
C GLU A 107 -13.23 8.44 -11.31
N ALA A 108 -12.88 8.15 -10.05
CA ALA A 108 -12.28 9.12 -9.15
C ALA A 108 -10.78 9.22 -9.43
N THR A 109 -10.34 10.32 -10.04
CA THR A 109 -8.94 10.59 -10.38
C THR A 109 -8.12 10.97 -9.16
N SER A 110 -8.75 11.55 -8.15
CA SER A 110 -8.10 11.91 -6.89
C SER A 110 -9.04 11.93 -5.70
N LYS A 111 -8.48 11.74 -4.50
CA LYS A 111 -9.23 11.62 -3.26
C LYS A 111 -8.46 12.20 -2.09
N ILE A 112 -9.15 12.93 -1.21
CA ILE A 112 -8.63 13.40 0.08
C ILE A 112 -9.33 12.61 1.19
N LEU A 113 -8.54 11.95 2.03
CA LEU A 113 -8.97 11.23 3.23
C LEU A 113 -8.50 11.99 4.46
N LEU A 114 -9.42 12.32 5.36
CA LEU A 114 -9.12 12.91 6.66
C LEU A 114 -9.35 11.86 7.75
N PHE A 115 -8.37 11.66 8.62
CA PHE A 115 -8.41 10.68 9.70
C PHE A 115 -8.67 11.32 11.07
N THR A 116 -9.20 10.51 11.98
CA THR A 116 -9.52 10.94 13.37
C THR A 116 -8.30 11.45 14.17
N ASP A 117 -7.08 11.04 13.80
CA ASP A 117 -5.81 11.44 14.43
C ASP A 117 -5.26 12.78 13.91
N LYS A 118 -6.05 13.55 13.15
CA LYS A 118 -5.66 14.81 12.48
C LYS A 118 -4.59 14.64 11.40
N THR A 119 -4.42 13.42 10.87
CA THR A 119 -3.62 13.18 9.66
C THR A 119 -4.51 13.11 8.42
N PHE A 120 -3.93 13.37 7.25
CA PHE A 120 -4.61 13.18 5.97
C PHE A 120 -3.81 12.30 5.04
N GLU A 121 -4.52 11.76 4.05
CA GLU A 121 -3.92 11.14 2.88
C GLU A 121 -4.60 11.67 1.62
N PHE A 122 -3.79 12.13 0.68
CA PHE A 122 -4.21 12.49 -0.66
C PHE A 122 -3.80 11.39 -1.62
N GLN A 123 -4.77 10.77 -2.28
CA GLN A 123 -4.58 9.75 -3.29
C GLN A 123 -4.78 10.37 -4.67
N GLN A 124 -3.86 10.09 -5.59
CA GLN A 124 -3.94 10.45 -7.00
C GLN A 124 -3.74 9.19 -7.84
N VAL A 125 -4.60 8.98 -8.82
CA VAL A 125 -4.51 7.88 -9.77
C VAL A 125 -3.98 8.44 -11.09
N ASP A 126 -2.80 7.98 -11.48
CA ASP A 126 -2.19 8.23 -12.79
C ASP A 126 -2.23 6.93 -13.63
N GLU A 127 -1.85 6.98 -14.91
CA GLU A 127 -2.06 5.85 -15.86
C GLU A 127 -1.46 4.52 -15.39
N ASN A 128 -0.33 4.54 -14.69
CA ASN A 128 0.43 3.34 -14.32
C ASN A 128 0.72 3.23 -12.82
N GLU A 129 0.32 4.21 -12.03
CA GLU A 129 0.62 4.28 -10.60
C GLU A 129 -0.45 5.03 -9.81
N VAL A 130 -0.53 4.70 -8.52
CA VAL A 130 -1.34 5.40 -7.55
C VAL A 130 -0.40 6.03 -6.54
N CYS A 131 -0.40 7.36 -6.49
CA CYS A 131 0.42 8.13 -5.57
C CYS A 131 -0.38 8.55 -4.34
N TYR A 132 0.26 8.44 -3.18
CA TYR A 132 -0.27 8.76 -1.88
C TYR A 132 0.62 9.81 -1.23
N LYS A 133 0.03 10.94 -0.83
CA LYS A 133 0.69 12.00 -0.08
C LYS A 133 0.09 12.12 1.30
N LYS A 134 0.93 12.24 2.31
CA LYS A 134 0.52 12.21 3.72
C LYS A 134 0.94 13.47 4.43
N GLY A 135 0.22 13.77 5.50
CA GLY A 135 0.52 14.92 6.32
C GLY A 135 -0.47 15.10 7.46
N THR A 136 -0.46 16.30 8.02
CA THR A 136 -1.40 16.71 9.07
C THR A 136 -2.39 17.72 8.53
N TYR A 137 -3.57 17.79 9.14
CA TYR A 137 -4.57 18.77 8.76
C TYR A 137 -5.14 19.50 9.97
N TYR A 138 -5.63 20.70 9.72
CA TYR A 138 -6.43 21.45 10.67
C TYR A 138 -7.49 22.29 9.96
N PHE A 139 -8.56 22.57 10.68
CA PHE A 139 -9.59 23.50 10.24
C PHE A 139 -9.37 24.85 10.93
N LYS A 140 -9.45 25.94 10.16
CA LYS A 140 -9.47 27.31 10.68
C LYS A 140 -10.53 28.08 9.93
N ASN A 141 -11.56 28.53 10.67
CA ASN A 141 -12.79 29.08 10.09
C ASN A 141 -13.39 28.08 9.08
N ASP A 142 -13.68 28.54 7.86
CA ASP A 142 -14.27 27.75 6.78
C ASP A 142 -13.21 27.16 5.84
N SER A 143 -11.99 27.00 6.32
CA SER A 143 -10.87 26.51 5.52
C SER A 143 -10.20 25.29 6.14
N LEU A 144 -9.94 24.30 5.29
CA LEU A 144 -9.13 23.12 5.55
C LEU A 144 -7.70 23.40 5.10
N PHE A 145 -6.76 23.26 6.04
CA PHE A 145 -5.34 23.38 5.79
C PHE A 145 -4.72 21.99 5.82
N LEU A 146 -3.94 21.67 4.80
CA LEU A 146 -3.24 20.41 4.62
C LEU A 146 -1.74 20.68 4.61
N GLU A 147 -1.07 20.27 5.68
CA GLU A 147 0.38 20.38 5.82
C GLU A 147 1.03 19.04 5.48
N LYS A 148 1.63 18.96 4.29
CA LYS A 148 2.37 17.79 3.81
C LYS A 148 3.60 17.52 4.68
N ASN A 149 3.94 16.24 4.83
CA ASN A 149 5.21 15.84 5.43
C ASN A 149 6.39 16.29 4.57
N ASP A 150 6.29 16.07 3.25
CA ASP A 150 7.29 16.54 2.29
C ASP A 150 6.91 17.91 1.71
N LYS A 151 7.72 18.93 2.04
CA LYS A 151 7.58 20.31 1.57
C LYS A 151 8.39 20.59 0.29
N SER A 152 9.22 19.64 -0.16
CA SER A 152 10.13 19.82 -1.29
C SER A 152 9.46 19.71 -2.66
N VAL A 153 8.35 18.97 -2.75
CA VAL A 153 7.63 18.73 -3.99
C VAL A 153 6.53 19.79 -4.19
N LYS A 154 6.69 20.64 -5.21
CA LYS A 154 5.60 21.50 -5.69
C LYS A 154 4.59 20.63 -6.43
N ASP A 155 3.36 20.58 -5.91
CA ASP A 155 2.31 19.78 -6.50
C ASP A 155 1.49 20.57 -7.52
N VAL A 156 1.31 19.96 -8.69
CA VAL A 156 0.54 20.53 -9.80
C VAL A 156 -0.95 20.20 -9.66
N VAL A 157 -1.32 19.27 -8.77
CA VAL A 157 -2.68 18.69 -8.68
C VAL A 157 -3.31 18.90 -7.29
N PHE A 158 -2.55 19.40 -6.32
CA PHE A 158 -2.94 19.47 -4.91
C PHE A 158 -2.63 20.84 -4.31
N ASP A 159 -3.59 21.42 -3.60
CA ASP A 159 -3.43 22.68 -2.86
C ASP A 159 -3.14 22.39 -1.39
N SER A 160 -2.46 23.30 -0.71
CA SER A 160 -2.29 23.22 0.75
C SER A 160 -3.51 23.74 1.50
N ILE A 161 -4.40 24.48 0.83
CA ILE A 161 -5.55 25.12 1.46
C ILE A 161 -6.80 24.97 0.59
N TYR A 162 -7.89 24.54 1.24
CA TYR A 162 -9.21 24.40 0.63
C TYR A 162 -10.26 25.17 1.42
N TYR A 163 -11.14 25.89 0.73
CA TYR A 163 -12.34 26.48 1.31
C TYR A 163 -13.48 25.47 1.31
N PHE A 164 -14.20 25.36 2.42
CA PHE A 164 -15.35 24.48 2.56
C PHE A 164 -16.65 25.22 2.23
N SER A 165 -17.30 24.84 1.12
CA SER A 165 -18.63 25.33 0.77
C SER A 165 -19.68 24.45 1.44
N TYR A 166 -20.22 24.89 2.59
CA TYR A 166 -21.28 24.14 3.31
C TYR A 166 -22.55 23.94 2.48
N LYS A 167 -22.86 24.88 1.57
CA LYS A 167 -24.06 24.79 0.71
C LYS A 167 -23.95 23.67 -0.32
N GLU A 168 -22.74 23.47 -0.85
CA GLU A 168 -22.50 22.56 -1.97
C GLU A 168 -21.76 21.27 -1.53
N ASN A 169 -21.35 21.20 -0.26
CA ASN A 169 -20.50 20.15 0.30
C ASN A 169 -19.21 19.92 -0.51
N LEU A 170 -18.59 21.03 -0.96
CA LEU A 170 -17.38 21.05 -1.78
C LEU A 170 -16.18 21.55 -0.99
N LEU A 171 -15.01 20.98 -1.30
CA LEU A 171 -13.72 21.61 -1.07
C LEU A 171 -13.27 22.31 -2.34
N ILE A 172 -13.08 23.61 -2.24
CA ILE A 172 -12.64 24.48 -3.34
C ILE A 172 -11.18 24.88 -3.06
N PRO A 173 -10.22 24.55 -3.93
CA PRO A 173 -8.83 24.96 -3.75
C PRO A 173 -8.71 26.48 -3.85
N ILE A 174 -7.72 27.06 -3.15
CA ILE A 174 -7.40 28.49 -3.31
C ILE A 174 -6.87 28.75 -4.72
N ASN A 175 -6.04 27.84 -5.23
CA ASN A 175 -5.62 27.86 -6.62
C ASN A 175 -6.76 27.35 -7.53
N LYS A 176 -7.41 28.28 -8.23
CA LYS A 176 -8.57 28.02 -9.09
C LYS A 176 -8.27 27.14 -10.30
N THR A 177 -7.00 26.87 -10.62
CA THR A 177 -6.64 25.93 -11.70
C THR A 177 -6.76 24.47 -11.27
N LEU A 178 -6.92 24.21 -9.96
CA LEU A 178 -7.00 22.87 -9.39
C LEU A 178 -8.45 22.37 -9.29
N PRO A 179 -8.65 21.05 -9.27
CA PRO A 179 -9.99 20.47 -9.16
C PRO A 179 -10.67 20.73 -7.82
N ASN A 180 -12.01 20.86 -7.86
CA ASN A 180 -12.85 20.84 -6.67
C ASN A 180 -13.09 19.40 -6.20
N PHE A 181 -13.21 19.18 -4.90
CA PHE A 181 -13.53 17.86 -4.35
C PHE A 181 -14.92 17.84 -3.72
N LYS A 182 -15.71 16.81 -4.03
CA LYS A 182 -17.04 16.59 -3.44
C LYS A 182 -16.92 15.70 -2.21
N THR A 183 -17.71 15.99 -1.19
CA THR A 183 -17.82 15.10 -0.03
C THR A 183 -18.48 13.80 -0.45
N ASN A 184 -17.84 12.67 -0.18
CA ASN A 184 -18.44 11.35 -0.40
C ASN A 184 -19.34 11.05 0.82
N LYS A 185 -20.65 10.88 0.60
CA LYS A 185 -21.60 10.49 1.67
C LYS A 185 -21.37 9.07 2.14
#